data_AF-C5J5N2-F1
#
_entry.id   AF-C5J5N2-F1
#
_cell.length_a   1.000
_cell.length_b   1.000
_cell.length_c   1.000
_cell.angle_alpha   90.00
_cell.angle_beta   90.00
_cell.angle_gamma   90.00
#
_symmetry.space_group_name_H-M   'P 1'
#
loop_
_entity.id
_entity.type
_entity.pdbx_description
1 polymer ?
#
loop_
_entity_poly.entity_id
_entity_poly.type
_entity_poly.pdbx_seq_one_letter_code
_entity_poly.pdbx_strand_id
1 'polypeptide(L)'
;MGFVTILQSDFTPKQIPLFLYTKDKKINSINDKLYVENIDFNDGSSGSPLFYKNKIVGVYKGKEVVQGKLTSFFNLFTNQIIDNINK
;
A
#
# COMPACT_ATOMS: atom_id res chain seq x y z
N MET A 1 -2.19 -14.63 3.35
CA MET A 1 -2.11 -13.24 2.84
C MET A 1 -0.64 -12.84 2.92
N GLY A 2 0.03 -12.59 1.79
CA GLY A 2 1.50 -12.60 1.66
C GLY A 2 2.20 -11.61 2.57
N PHE A 3 3.41 -11.95 3.07
CA PHE A 3 4.25 -11.21 4.03
C PHE A 3 5.77 -11.39 3.77
N VAL A 4 6.56 -10.31 3.90
CA VAL A 4 8.01 -10.22 4.16
C VAL A 4 8.28 -10.57 5.60
N THR A 5 9.24 -11.45 5.85
CA THR A 5 9.79 -11.59 7.20
C THR A 5 11.12 -10.85 7.26
N ILE A 6 11.24 -9.84 8.12
CA ILE A 6 12.49 -9.15 8.42
C ILE A 6 13.16 -9.85 9.61
N LEU A 7 14.46 -10.12 9.51
CA LEU A 7 15.28 -10.57 10.64
C LEU A 7 15.76 -9.35 11.43
N GLN A 8 15.50 -9.36 12.73
CA GLN A 8 16.05 -8.36 13.65
C GLN A 8 17.54 -8.61 13.91
N SER A 9 18.22 -7.65 14.54
CA SER A 9 19.65 -7.77 14.90
C SER A 9 19.95 -8.94 15.85
N ASP A 10 18.92 -9.48 16.51
CA ASP A 10 18.97 -10.66 17.37
C ASP A 10 18.48 -11.96 16.67
N PHE A 11 18.35 -11.95 15.34
CA PHE A 11 17.89 -13.06 14.50
C PHE A 11 16.42 -13.49 14.73
N THR A 12 15.62 -12.71 15.46
CA THR A 12 14.18 -13.00 15.57
C THR A 12 13.42 -12.61 14.30
N PRO A 13 12.50 -13.46 13.80
CA PRO A 13 11.71 -13.17 12.60
C PRO A 13 10.52 -12.25 12.91
N LYS A 14 10.34 -11.19 12.11
CA LYS A 14 9.16 -10.32 12.12
C LYS A 14 8.46 -10.28 10.76
N GLN A 15 7.24 -10.81 10.65
CA GLN A 15 6.45 -10.83 9.41
C GLN A 15 5.80 -9.46 9.09
N ILE A 16 5.66 -9.14 7.80
CA ILE A 16 5.24 -7.86 7.21
C ILE A 16 4.53 -8.13 5.89
N PRO A 17 3.20 -8.04 5.78
CA PRO A 17 2.47 -8.35 4.55
C PRO A 17 3.03 -7.73 3.24
N LEU A 18 3.40 -8.54 2.23
CA LEU A 18 3.95 -8.14 0.94
C LEU A 18 2.98 -8.58 -0.15
N PHE A 19 2.36 -7.60 -0.80
CA PHE A 19 1.60 -7.86 -1.99
C PHE A 19 1.87 -6.76 -3.01
N LEU A 20 2.50 -7.14 -4.12
CA LEU A 20 2.72 -6.29 -5.29
C LEU A 20 1.46 -6.34 -6.17
N TYR A 21 0.48 -5.47 -5.88
CA TYR A 21 -0.87 -5.58 -6.45
C TYR A 21 -1.09 -4.92 -7.82
N THR A 22 -0.09 -4.29 -8.46
CA THR A 22 -0.37 -3.27 -9.50
C THR A 22 0.10 -3.57 -10.92
N LYS A 23 0.84 -4.65 -11.21
CA LYS A 23 1.48 -4.84 -12.53
C LYS A 23 0.48 -4.90 -13.70
N ASP A 24 -0.69 -5.51 -13.50
CA ASP A 24 -1.72 -5.72 -14.54
C ASP A 24 -3.05 -5.04 -14.21
N LYS A 25 -3.07 -4.12 -13.25
CA LYS A 25 -4.30 -3.46 -12.81
C LYS A 25 -4.44 -2.09 -13.47
N LYS A 26 -5.68 -1.68 -13.70
CA LYS A 26 -5.97 -0.29 -14.08
C LYS A 26 -5.72 0.60 -12.89
N ILE A 27 -4.93 1.65 -13.12
CA ILE A 27 -4.48 2.58 -12.09
C ILE A 27 -4.91 3.98 -12.49
N ASN A 28 -5.42 4.75 -11.53
CA ASN A 28 -5.64 6.17 -11.65
C ASN A 28 -5.01 6.89 -10.46
N SER A 29 -4.46 8.08 -10.66
CA SER A 29 -3.82 8.86 -9.60
C SER A 29 -4.46 10.25 -9.50
N ILE A 30 -4.94 10.62 -8.32
CA ILE A 30 -5.57 11.92 -8.06
C ILE A 30 -5.16 12.40 -6.66
N ASN A 31 -4.59 13.61 -6.54
CA ASN A 31 -4.25 14.24 -5.25
C ASN A 31 -3.54 13.29 -4.25
N ASP A 32 -2.38 12.76 -4.64
CA ASP A 32 -1.56 11.81 -3.87
C ASP A 32 -2.25 10.48 -3.50
N LYS A 33 -3.44 10.21 -4.05
CA LYS A 33 -4.12 8.93 -3.96
C LYS A 33 -3.92 8.12 -5.24
N LEU A 34 -3.60 6.85 -5.07
CA LEU A 34 -3.52 5.87 -6.14
C LEU A 34 -4.73 4.92 -6.04
N TYR A 35 -5.63 5.01 -7.02
CA TYR A 35 -6.76 4.12 -7.17
C TYR A 35 -6.35 2.94 -8.03
N VAL A 36 -6.69 1.73 -7.57
CA VAL A 36 -6.38 0.51 -8.30
C VAL A 36 -7.63 -0.35 -8.38
N GLU A 37 -8.04 -0.64 -9.61
CA GLU A 37 -9.22 -1.44 -9.84
C GLU A 37 -8.96 -2.93 -9.62
N ASN A 38 -10.01 -3.68 -9.27
CA ASN A 38 -10.03 -5.13 -9.20
C ASN A 38 -8.95 -5.72 -8.27
N ILE A 39 -8.76 -5.12 -7.09
CA ILE A 39 -8.01 -5.72 -5.99
C ILE A 39 -8.97 -6.32 -4.97
N ASP A 40 -8.78 -7.60 -4.66
CA ASP A 40 -9.46 -8.32 -3.58
C ASP A 40 -8.83 -7.98 -2.23
N PHE A 41 -9.19 -6.82 -1.69
CA PHE A 41 -8.96 -6.50 -0.29
C PHE A 41 -10.22 -6.77 0.52
N ASN A 42 -10.00 -7.48 1.63
CA ASN A 42 -10.98 -7.80 2.65
C ASN A 42 -10.79 -6.91 3.88
N ASP A 43 -11.76 -6.93 4.78
CA ASP A 43 -11.66 -6.27 6.09
C ASP A 43 -10.37 -6.71 6.82
N GLY A 44 -9.68 -5.76 7.43
CA GLY A 44 -8.35 -5.95 8.03
C GLY A 44 -7.17 -5.66 7.09
N SER A 45 -7.41 -5.39 5.81
CA SER A 45 -6.31 -5.04 4.87
C SER A 45 -5.82 -3.59 4.99
N SER A 46 -6.61 -2.70 5.59
CA SER A 46 -6.25 -1.29 5.81
C SER A 46 -4.92 -1.17 6.53
N GLY A 47 -4.03 -0.29 6.05
CA GLY A 47 -2.65 -0.18 6.56
C GLY A 47 -1.63 -1.04 5.82
N SER A 48 -2.06 -1.89 4.87
CA SER A 48 -1.12 -2.68 4.06
C SER A 48 -0.19 -1.79 3.23
N PRO A 49 1.13 -2.02 3.24
CA PRO A 49 2.09 -1.23 2.47
C PRO A 49 1.93 -1.45 0.96
N LEU A 50 2.05 -0.36 0.19
CA LEU A 50 2.21 -0.42 -1.26
C LEU A 50 3.70 -0.48 -1.60
N PHE A 51 4.14 -1.60 -2.16
CA PHE A 51 5.51 -1.76 -2.62
C PHE A 51 5.64 -1.43 -4.12
N TYR A 52 6.71 -0.73 -4.46
CA TYR A 52 7.16 -0.54 -5.85
C TYR A 52 8.68 -0.73 -5.97
N LYS A 53 9.08 -1.68 -6.82
CA LYS A 53 10.48 -2.11 -7.11
C LYS A 53 11.31 -2.62 -5.93
N ASN A 54 11.41 -1.88 -4.83
CA ASN A 54 11.89 -2.36 -3.52
C ASN A 54 11.63 -1.32 -2.41
N LYS A 55 10.68 -0.40 -2.63
CA LYS A 55 10.37 0.70 -1.73
C LYS A 55 8.90 0.64 -1.33
N ILE A 56 8.61 0.98 -0.07
CA ILE A 56 7.24 1.28 0.34
C ILE A 56 6.96 2.70 -0.15
N VAL A 57 5.98 2.83 -1.03
CA VAL A 57 5.64 4.11 -1.68
C VAL A 57 4.27 4.64 -1.26
N GLY A 58 3.54 3.89 -0.44
CA GLY A 58 2.24 4.29 0.07
C GLY A 58 1.60 3.25 0.97
N VAL A 59 0.35 3.49 1.35
CA VAL A 59 -0.41 2.63 2.25
C VAL A 59 -1.85 2.48 1.78
N TYR A 60 -2.39 1.25 1.84
CA TYR A 60 -3.78 0.98 1.52
C TYR A 60 -4.70 1.59 2.58
N LYS A 61 -5.73 2.32 2.14
CA LYS A 61 -6.65 3.02 3.05
C LYS A 61 -8.06 2.45 3.05
N GLY A 62 -8.46 1.73 2.01
CA GLY A 62 -9.80 1.18 1.87
C GLY A 62 -10.34 1.34 0.47
N LYS A 63 -11.66 1.52 0.36
CA LYS A 63 -12.35 1.74 -0.91
C LYS A 63 -13.12 3.06 -0.85
N GLU A 64 -13.09 3.82 -1.93
CA GLU A 64 -13.84 5.07 -2.11
C GLU A 64 -14.60 5.00 -3.44
N VAL A 65 -15.71 5.73 -3.55
CA VAL A 65 -16.46 5.83 -4.81
C VAL A 65 -15.77 6.83 -5.71
N VAL A 66 -15.22 6.36 -6.83
CA VAL A 66 -14.59 7.19 -7.86
C VAL A 66 -15.25 6.89 -9.18
N GLN A 67 -15.73 7.93 -9.88
CA GLN A 67 -16.44 7.80 -11.16
C GLN A 67 -17.61 6.81 -11.10
N GLY A 68 -18.33 6.79 -9.97
CA GLY A 68 -19.48 5.89 -9.75
C GLY A 68 -19.11 4.44 -9.39
N LYS A 69 -17.82 4.11 -9.26
CA LYS A 69 -17.35 2.76 -8.91
C LYS A 69 -16.63 2.76 -7.56
N LEU A 70 -17.00 1.83 -6.69
CA LEU A 70 -16.28 1.56 -5.44
C LEU A 70 -14.90 0.97 -5.77
N THR A 71 -13.84 1.72 -5.51
CA THR A 71 -12.48 1.41 -5.97
C THR A 71 -11.50 1.46 -4.81
N SER A 72 -10.62 0.45 -4.74
CA SER A 72 -9.54 0.38 -3.75
C SER A 72 -8.55 1.51 -3.97
N PHE A 73 -8.10 2.15 -2.89
CA PHE A 73 -7.15 3.25 -2.98
C PHE A 73 -6.04 3.19 -1.93
N PHE A 74 -4.90 3.77 -2.31
CA PHE A 74 -3.71 3.93 -1.50
C PHE A 74 -3.39 5.42 -1.37
N ASN A 75 -2.92 5.84 -0.21
CA ASN A 75 -2.25 7.14 -0.09
C ASN A 75 -0.76 6.94 -0.37
N LEU A 76 -0.21 7.73 -1.29
CA LEU A 76 1.22 7.73 -1.57
C LEU A 76 1.97 8.54 -0.51
N PHE A 77 3.19 8.13 -0.21
CA PHE A 77 4.07 8.91 0.66
C PHE A 77 4.65 10.08 -0.13
N THR A 78 4.24 11.29 0.24
CA THR A 78 4.82 12.54 -0.24
C THR A 78 6.10 12.86 0.53
N ASN A 79 6.93 13.78 0.00
CA ASN A 79 8.13 14.24 0.71
C ASN A 79 7.78 14.77 2.11
N GLN A 80 6.66 15.49 2.26
CA GLN A 80 6.17 15.95 3.57
C GLN A 80 5.91 14.80 4.55
N ILE A 81 5.36 13.68 4.09
CA ILE A 81 5.12 12.50 4.94
C ILE A 81 6.45 11.84 5.32
N ILE A 82 7.35 11.68 4.35
CA ILE A 82 8.67 11.09 4.57
C ILE A 82 9.49 11.93 5.56
N ASP A 83 9.48 13.26 5.39
CA ASP A 83 10.18 14.20 6.25
C ASP A 83 9.64 14.18 7.68
N ASN A 84 8.35 13.91 7.89
CA ASN A 84 7.78 13.77 9.22
C ASN A 84 8.02 12.39 9.86
N ILE A 85 8.26 11.34 9.06
CA ILE A 85 8.62 10.01 9.57
C ILE A 85 10.09 9.97 10.02
N ASN A 86 10.97 10.73 9.35
CA ASN A 86 12.41 10.73 9.61
C ASN A 86 12.85 11.76 10.68
N LYS A 87 11.92 12.47 11.32
CA LYS A 87 12.18 13.33 12.48
C LYS A 87 12.17 12.51 13.77
#